data_AF-A0A482ZCZ1-F1
#
_entry.id   AF-A0A482ZCZ1-F1
#
_cell.length_a   1.000
_cell.length_b   1.000
_cell.length_c   1.000
_cell.angle_alpha   90.00
_cell.angle_beta   90.00
_cell.angle_gamma   90.00
#
_symmetry.space_group_name_H-M   'P 1'
#
loop_
_entity.id
_entity.type
_entity.pdbx_description
1 polymer ?
#
loop_
_entity_poly.entity_id
_entity_poly.type
_entity_poly.pdbx_seq_one_letter_code
_entity_poly.pdbx_strand_id
1 'polypeptide(L)'
;MILIPVCSFLIGAIAFVLNVRQTTLNNKICKAKIVSESLHIFMDDNTMCQAFYKIEYGNFSYGSNFHGSKEEKEIDKLLRHFSNIALMWQEGLLSLSDIRPIQYFILRVVNDPEIIKYLLFINQWSNNTNTGSHPYLALNKMSKELNEKIT
;
A
#
# COMPACT_ATOMS: atom_id res chain seq x y z
N MET A 1 -4.67 27.53 -50.35
CA MET A 1 -5.64 27.12 -49.30
C MET A 1 -5.15 25.99 -48.37
N ILE A 2 -4.00 25.36 -48.60
CA ILE A 2 -3.52 24.22 -47.77
C ILE A 2 -2.73 24.65 -46.52
N LEU A 3 -2.26 25.91 -46.44
CA LEU A 3 -1.44 26.38 -45.32
C LEU A 3 -2.19 26.38 -43.98
N ILE A 4 -3.46 26.81 -43.97
CA ILE A 4 -4.29 26.86 -42.77
C ILE A 4 -4.46 25.48 -42.13
N PRO A 5 -4.90 24.42 -42.85
CA PRO A 5 -5.04 23.10 -42.26
C PRO A 5 -3.71 22.50 -41.79
N VAL A 6 -2.59 22.77 -42.48
CA VAL A 6 -1.26 22.34 -42.03
C VAL A 6 -0.88 23.02 -40.71
N CYS A 7 -1.07 24.33 -40.58
CA CYS A 7 -0.81 25.04 -39.33
C CYS A 7 -1.72 24.57 -38.19
N SER A 8 -3.02 24.37 -38.45
CA SER A 8 -3.95 23.83 -37.45
C SER A 8 -3.55 22.43 -36.98
N PHE A 9 -3.12 21.57 -37.91
CA PHE A 9 -2.63 20.23 -37.58
C PHE A 9 -1.37 20.28 -36.71
N LEU A 10 -0.40 21.13 -37.04
CA LEU A 10 0.83 21.28 -36.26
C LEU A 10 0.54 21.78 -34.83
N ILE A 11 -0.34 22.77 -34.69
CA ILE A 11 -0.76 23.28 -33.37
C ILE A 11 -1.46 22.16 -32.58
N GLY A 12 -2.36 21.41 -33.21
CA GLY A 12 -3.04 20.28 -32.58
C GLY A 12 -2.07 19.19 -32.12
N ALA A 13 -1.08 18.85 -32.94
CA ALA A 13 -0.05 17.87 -32.60
C ALA A 13 0.80 18.32 -31.39
N ILE A 14 1.21 19.59 -31.36
CA ILE A 14 1.96 20.16 -30.23
C ILE A 14 1.11 20.13 -28.95
N ALA A 15 -0.14 20.56 -29.02
CA ALA A 15 -1.06 20.56 -27.89
C ALA A 15 -1.26 19.14 -27.34
N PHE A 16 -1.40 18.14 -28.22
CA PHE A 16 -1.51 16.74 -27.83
C PHE A 16 -0.25 16.24 -27.09
N VAL A 17 0.94 16.51 -27.62
CA VAL A 17 2.21 16.13 -26.98
C VAL A 17 2.34 16.77 -25.59
N LEU A 18 2.00 18.06 -25.46
CA LEU A 18 2.01 18.76 -24.17
C LEU A 18 1.01 18.14 -23.20
N ASN A 19 -0.19 17.77 -23.65
CA ASN A 19 -1.22 17.14 -22.83
C ASN A 19 -0.77 15.76 -22.31
N VAL A 20 -0.17 14.93 -23.16
CA VAL A 20 0.38 13.62 -22.77
C VAL A 20 1.47 13.79 -21.71
N ARG A 21 2.38 14.75 -21.91
CA ARG A 21 3.44 15.06 -20.94
C ARG A 21 2.86 15.55 -19.61
N GLN A 22 1.91 16.48 -19.64
CA GLN A 22 1.26 17.00 -18.45
C GLN A 22 0.54 15.90 -17.67
N THR A 23 -0.19 15.02 -18.36
CA THR A 23 -0.90 13.88 -17.76
C THR A 23 0.08 12.93 -17.08
N THR A 24 1.21 12.63 -17.74
CA THR A 24 2.25 11.77 -17.17
C THR A 24 2.85 12.37 -15.90
N LEU A 25 3.13 13.68 -15.89
CA LEU A 25 3.64 14.38 -14.71
C LEU A 25 2.61 14.42 -13.58
N ASN A 26 1.35 14.71 -13.89
CA ASN A 26 0.26 14.72 -12.92
C ASN A 26 0.09 13.34 -12.26
N ASN A 27 0.20 12.26 -13.04
CA ASN A 27 0.14 10.89 -12.51
C ASN A 27 1.29 10.62 -11.52
N LYS A 28 2.52 11.07 -11.82
CA LYS A 28 3.66 10.93 -10.90
C LYS A 28 3.43 11.69 -9.58
N ILE A 29 2.93 12.92 -9.67
CA ILE A 29 2.60 13.73 -8.47
C ILE A 29 1.49 13.06 -7.66
N CYS A 30 0.45 12.54 -8.31
CA CYS A 30 -0.66 11.85 -7.63
C CYS A 30 -0.17 10.62 -6.86
N LYS A 31 0.69 9.79 -7.47
CA LYS A 31 1.30 8.63 -6.81
C LYS A 31 2.14 9.02 -5.60
N ALA A 32 3.00 10.04 -5.76
CA ALA A 32 3.80 10.57 -4.65
C ALA A 32 2.93 11.10 -3.51
N LYS A 33 1.83 11.78 -3.84
CA LYS A 33 0.86 12.29 -2.87
C LYS A 33 0.19 11.16 -2.09
N ILE A 34 -0.28 10.10 -2.75
CA ILE A 34 -0.88 8.93 -2.09
C ILE A 34 0.07 8.34 -1.04
N VAL A 35 1.33 8.13 -1.42
CA VAL A 35 2.34 7.53 -0.52
C VAL A 35 2.69 8.48 0.63
N SER A 36 2.84 9.78 0.32
CA SER A 36 3.10 10.81 1.33
C SER A 36 1.95 10.93 2.33
N GLU A 37 0.69 10.95 1.86
CA GLU A 37 -0.50 11.00 2.71
C GLU A 37 -0.63 9.73 3.57
N SER A 38 -0.32 8.56 3.02
CA SER A 38 -0.27 7.31 3.79
C SER A 38 0.72 7.41 4.93
N LEU A 39 1.94 7.91 4.67
CA LEU A 39 2.96 8.09 5.70
C LEU A 39 2.52 9.09 6.76
N HIS A 40 1.93 10.22 6.37
CA HIS A 40 1.39 11.19 7.32
C HIS A 40 0.28 10.60 8.19
N ILE A 41 -0.69 9.90 7.60
CA ILE A 41 -1.77 9.23 8.33
C ILE A 41 -1.21 8.22 9.33
N PHE A 42 -0.20 7.44 8.92
CA PHE A 42 0.46 6.50 9.82
C PHE A 42 1.14 7.22 11.00
N MET A 43 1.92 8.27 10.72
CA MET A 43 2.70 8.99 11.73
C MET A 43 1.84 9.80 12.71
N ASP A 44 0.73 10.36 12.23
CA ASP A 44 -0.19 11.18 13.04
C ASP A 44 -1.14 10.31 13.89
N ASP A 45 -1.30 9.03 13.55
CA ASP A 45 -2.17 8.13 14.28
C ASP A 45 -1.42 7.40 15.40
N ASN A 46 -1.55 7.92 16.62
CA ASN A 46 -0.91 7.35 17.80
C ASN A 46 -1.26 5.85 18.03
N THR A 47 -2.44 5.39 17.58
CA THR A 47 -2.81 3.96 17.73
C THR A 47 -1.96 3.09 16.80
N MET A 48 -1.79 3.53 15.55
CA MET A 48 -0.96 2.82 14.57
C MET A 48 0.52 2.87 14.95
N CYS A 49 1.03 4.02 15.39
CA CYS A 49 2.40 4.16 15.89
C CYS A 49 2.67 3.24 17.09
N GLN A 50 1.75 3.17 18.06
CA GLN A 50 1.89 2.26 19.22
C GLN A 50 1.87 0.79 18.81
N ALA A 51 0.96 0.39 17.92
CA ALA A 51 0.92 -0.95 17.36
C ALA A 51 2.24 -1.29 16.63
N PHE A 52 2.74 -0.36 15.82
CA PHE A 52 4.00 -0.50 15.10
C PHE A 52 5.19 -0.70 16.06
N TYR A 53 5.33 0.15 17.09
CA TYR A 53 6.43 0.03 18.04
C TYR A 53 6.36 -1.25 18.87
N LYS A 54 5.17 -1.74 19.21
CA LYS A 54 5.02 -3.04 19.86
C LYS A 54 5.60 -4.16 19.00
N ILE A 55 5.34 -4.13 17.69
CA ILE A 55 5.90 -5.11 16.74
C ILE A 55 7.40 -4.88 16.54
N GLU A 56 7.84 -3.64 16.34
CA GLU A 56 9.23 -3.29 16.08
C GLU A 56 10.16 -3.75 17.20
N TYR A 57 9.73 -3.58 18.46
CA TYR A 57 10.52 -3.97 19.63
C TYR A 57 10.17 -5.37 20.17
N GLY A 58 9.38 -6.18 19.45
CA GLY A 58 9.08 -7.57 19.83
C GLY A 58 8.21 -7.71 21.08
N ASN A 59 7.42 -6.68 21.41
CA ASN A 59 6.47 -6.68 22.52
C ASN A 59 5.08 -7.21 22.13
N PHE A 60 4.83 -7.44 20.84
CA PHE A 60 3.61 -8.07 20.36
C PHE A 60 3.73 -9.60 20.45
N SER A 61 2.67 -10.27 20.92
CA SER A 61 2.58 -11.73 20.93
C SER A 61 1.18 -12.18 20.56
N TYR A 62 1.08 -13.06 19.58
CA TYR A 62 -0.18 -13.62 19.12
C TYR A 62 -0.52 -14.87 19.95
N GLY A 63 -1.69 -14.85 20.60
CA GLY A 63 -2.18 -15.94 21.44
C GLY A 63 -3.70 -15.98 21.52
N SER A 64 -4.26 -16.94 22.24
CA SER A 64 -5.72 -17.16 22.34
C SER A 64 -6.51 -15.94 22.83
N ASN A 65 -5.89 -15.12 23.70
CA ASN A 65 -6.52 -13.93 24.28
C ASN A 65 -6.45 -12.70 23.36
N PHE A 66 -5.80 -12.83 22.19
CA PHE A 66 -5.68 -11.74 21.22
C PHE A 66 -7.03 -11.43 20.54
N HIS A 67 -7.81 -12.46 20.20
CA HIS A 67 -9.08 -12.28 19.51
C HIS A 67 -10.12 -11.52 20.36
N GLY A 68 -10.73 -10.49 19.79
CA GLY A 68 -11.66 -9.58 20.45
C GLY A 68 -10.99 -8.54 21.36
N SER A 69 -9.66 -8.58 21.52
CA SER A 69 -8.93 -7.69 22.41
C SER A 69 -8.81 -6.27 21.85
N LYS A 70 -8.43 -5.33 22.72
CA LYS A 70 -8.06 -3.98 22.28
C LYS A 70 -6.84 -4.02 21.35
N GLU A 71 -5.87 -4.88 21.65
CA GLU A 71 -4.66 -5.02 20.86
C GLU A 71 -4.92 -5.53 19.45
N GLU A 72 -5.89 -6.44 19.26
CA GLU A 72 -6.33 -6.85 17.91
C GLU A 72 -6.81 -5.65 17.11
N LYS A 73 -7.62 -4.75 17.69
CA LYS A 73 -8.07 -3.54 16.98
C LYS A 73 -6.92 -2.61 16.59
N GLU A 74 -5.91 -2.49 17.44
CA GLU A 74 -4.72 -1.66 17.19
C GLU A 74 -3.89 -2.23 16.03
N ILE A 75 -3.63 -3.54 16.07
CA ILE A 75 -2.88 -4.27 15.03
C ILE A 75 -3.67 -4.33 13.71
N ASP A 76 -4.98 -4.60 13.76
CA ASP A 76 -5.86 -4.66 12.60
C ASP A 76 -5.93 -3.30 11.90
N LYS A 77 -5.97 -2.19 12.65
CA LYS A 77 -5.91 -0.83 12.10
C LYS A 77 -4.62 -0.59 11.32
N LEU A 78 -3.46 -0.96 11.89
CA LEU A 78 -2.16 -0.85 11.24
C LEU A 78 -2.08 -1.71 9.97
N LEU A 79 -2.50 -2.97 10.05
CA LEU A 79 -2.47 -3.89 8.91
C LEU A 79 -3.42 -3.46 7.80
N ARG A 80 -4.62 -2.96 8.12
CA ARG A 80 -5.55 -2.39 7.14
C ARG A 80 -4.97 -1.17 6.45
N HIS A 81 -4.29 -0.30 7.19
CA HIS A 81 -3.63 0.87 6.60
C HIS A 81 -2.63 0.44 5.51
N PHE A 82 -1.71 -0.49 5.82
CA PHE A 82 -0.77 -0.99 4.81
C PHE A 82 -1.43 -1.82 3.71
N SER A 83 -2.53 -2.51 4.02
CA SER A 83 -3.28 -3.29 3.02
C SER A 83 -3.96 -2.39 1.99
N ASN A 84 -4.37 -1.18 2.35
CA ASN A 84 -4.91 -0.23 1.38
C ASN A 84 -3.85 0.15 0.33
N ILE A 85 -2.60 0.38 0.75
CA ILE A 85 -1.48 0.59 -0.19
C ILE A 85 -1.25 -0.64 -1.06
N ALA A 86 -1.29 -1.83 -0.46
CA ALA A 86 -1.11 -3.08 -1.20
C ALA A 86 -2.21 -3.31 -2.24
N LEU A 87 -3.46 -2.96 -1.93
CA LEU A 87 -4.55 -3.01 -2.89
C LEU A 87 -4.33 -2.02 -4.04
N MET A 88 -3.91 -0.79 -3.76
CA MET A 88 -3.59 0.19 -4.82
C MET A 88 -2.44 -0.29 -5.72
N TRP A 89 -1.45 -0.99 -5.16
CA TRP A 89 -0.41 -1.64 -5.94
C TRP A 89 -0.94 -2.79 -6.79
N GLN A 90 -1.77 -3.67 -6.21
CA GLN A 90 -2.35 -4.81 -6.92
C GLN A 90 -3.21 -4.37 -8.11
N GLU A 91 -3.92 -3.25 -7.99
CA GLU A 91 -4.72 -2.66 -9.08
C GLU A 91 -3.88 -1.82 -10.07
N GLY A 92 -2.54 -1.81 -9.94
CA GLY A 92 -1.63 -1.11 -10.87
C GLY A 92 -1.59 0.42 -10.71
N LEU A 93 -2.23 0.98 -9.68
CA LEU A 93 -2.18 2.41 -9.39
C LEU A 93 -0.80 2.82 -8.86
N LEU A 94 -0.20 1.95 -8.05
CA LEU A 94 1.16 2.10 -7.53
C LEU A 94 2.07 1.02 -8.09
N SER A 95 3.33 1.39 -8.32
CA SER A 95 4.42 0.44 -8.56
C SER A 95 5.18 0.19 -7.26
N LEU A 96 5.95 -0.90 -7.20
CA LEU A 96 6.83 -1.16 -6.05
C LEU A 96 7.84 -0.02 -5.83
N SER A 97 8.27 0.67 -6.89
CA SER A 97 9.16 1.82 -6.76
C SER A 97 8.50 3.01 -6.08
N ASP A 98 7.17 3.18 -6.21
CA ASP A 98 6.42 4.24 -5.55
C ASP A 98 6.31 3.96 -4.03
N ILE A 99 6.28 2.69 -3.62
CA ILE A 99 6.10 2.25 -2.23
C ILE A 99 7.40 2.33 -1.39
N ARG A 100 8.56 2.44 -2.02
CA ARG A 100 9.88 2.50 -1.35
C ARG A 100 9.96 3.42 -0.13
N PRO A 101 9.38 4.64 -0.11
CA PRO A 101 9.44 5.52 1.06
C PRO A 101 8.81 4.94 2.34
N ILE A 102 7.83 4.04 2.21
CA ILE A 102 7.13 3.42 3.35
C ILE A 102 7.44 1.92 3.50
N GLN A 103 8.32 1.39 2.66
CA GLN A 103 8.68 -0.02 2.60
C GLN A 103 9.20 -0.55 3.95
N TYR A 104 10.02 0.23 4.66
CA TYR A 104 10.57 -0.19 5.96
C TYR A 104 9.46 -0.57 6.95
N PHE A 105 8.45 0.29 7.11
CA PHE A 105 7.36 0.06 8.07
C PHE A 105 6.53 -1.16 7.71
N ILE A 106 6.24 -1.33 6.42
CA ILE A 106 5.50 -2.48 5.90
C ILE A 106 6.29 -3.76 6.19
N LEU A 107 7.55 -3.82 5.76
CA LEU A 107 8.38 -5.03 5.89
C LEU A 107 8.66 -5.38 7.35
N ARG A 108 8.88 -4.40 8.21
CA ARG A 108 9.08 -4.63 9.65
C ARG A 108 7.86 -5.29 10.29
N VAL A 109 6.65 -4.91 9.87
CA VAL A 109 5.40 -5.47 10.40
C VAL A 109 5.11 -6.85 9.84
N VAL A 110 5.12 -7.00 8.51
CA VAL A 110 4.68 -8.25 7.86
C VAL A 110 5.68 -9.40 8.00
N ASN A 111 6.95 -9.10 8.26
CA ASN A 111 7.98 -10.11 8.51
C ASN A 111 8.08 -10.50 10.00
N ASP A 112 7.30 -9.88 10.88
CA ASP A 112 7.26 -10.27 12.29
C ASP A 112 6.61 -11.67 12.46
N PRO A 113 7.24 -12.60 13.21
CA PRO A 113 6.71 -13.97 13.36
C PRO A 113 5.30 -14.05 13.96
N GLU A 114 4.96 -13.15 14.89
CA GLU A 114 3.65 -13.14 15.54
C GLU A 114 2.59 -12.56 14.61
N ILE A 115 2.95 -11.55 13.81
CA ILE A 115 2.08 -11.04 12.73
C ILE A 115 1.84 -12.13 11.67
N ILE A 116 2.86 -12.89 11.28
CA ILE A 116 2.71 -14.00 10.34
C ILE A 116 1.68 -15.02 10.86
N LYS A 117 1.73 -15.40 12.14
CA LYS A 117 0.73 -16.29 12.76
C LYS A 117 -0.68 -15.72 12.64
N TYR A 118 -0.86 -14.44 12.95
CA TYR A 118 -2.15 -13.78 12.83
C TYR A 118 -2.66 -13.72 11.39
N LEU A 119 -1.82 -13.38 10.42
CA LEU A 119 -2.17 -13.33 9.00
C LEU A 119 -2.56 -14.71 8.46
N LEU A 120 -1.89 -15.77 8.91
CA LEU A 120 -2.26 -17.16 8.58
C LEU A 120 -3.63 -17.53 9.13
N PHE A 121 -3.93 -17.18 10.38
CA PHE A 121 -5.25 -17.40 10.97
C PHE A 121 -6.34 -16.66 10.18
N ILE A 122 -6.16 -15.37 9.89
CA ILE A 122 -7.15 -14.58 9.15
C ILE A 122 -7.38 -15.14 7.75
N ASN A 123 -6.32 -15.58 7.06
CA ASN A 123 -6.45 -16.19 5.73
C ASN A 123 -7.28 -17.49 5.79
N GLN A 124 -7.02 -18.36 6.78
CA GLN A 124 -7.80 -19.59 6.98
C GLN A 124 -9.26 -19.28 7.32
N TRP A 125 -9.49 -18.33 8.23
CA TRP A 125 -10.82 -17.92 8.65
C TRP A 125 -11.65 -17.31 7.50
N SER A 126 -11.04 -16.45 6.68
CA SER A 126 -11.66 -15.85 5.48
C SER A 126 -12.11 -16.90 4.47
N ASN A 127 -11.28 -17.92 4.24
CA ASN A 127 -11.61 -19.02 3.32
C ASN A 127 -12.76 -19.88 3.86
N ASN A 128 -12.80 -20.11 5.18
CA ASN A 128 -13.87 -20.92 5.80
C ASN A 128 -15.22 -20.19 5.85
N THR A 129 -15.21 -18.85 5.91
CA THR A 129 -16.44 -18.04 6.00
C THR A 129 -17.04 -17.67 4.64
N ASN A 130 -16.38 -18.07 3.53
CA ASN A 130 -16.81 -17.78 2.15
C ASN A 130 -17.07 -16.28 1.88
N THR A 131 -16.30 -15.40 2.55
CA THR A 131 -16.42 -13.94 2.45
C THR A 131 -15.52 -13.33 1.36
N GLY A 132 -14.88 -14.18 0.55
CA GLY A 132 -13.85 -13.78 -0.40
C GLY A 132 -12.46 -13.70 0.25
N SER A 133 -11.50 -13.11 -0.46
CA SER A 133 -10.13 -12.96 0.04
C SER A 133 -10.01 -11.73 0.94
N HIS A 134 -9.45 -11.90 2.13
CA HIS A 134 -9.13 -10.78 3.02
C HIS A 134 -8.13 -9.81 2.37
N PRO A 135 -8.25 -8.47 2.56
CA PRO A 135 -7.29 -7.48 2.05
C PRO A 135 -5.82 -7.76 2.38
N TYR A 136 -5.56 -8.51 3.44
CA TYR A 136 -4.22 -8.90 3.87
C TYR A 136 -3.51 -9.82 2.87
N LEU A 137 -4.26 -10.47 1.98
CA LEU A 137 -3.68 -11.24 0.88
C LEU A 137 -2.87 -10.33 -0.07
N ALA A 138 -3.38 -9.13 -0.38
CA ALA A 138 -2.66 -8.16 -1.20
C ALA A 138 -1.38 -7.70 -0.50
N LEU A 139 -1.48 -7.41 0.81
CA LEU A 139 -0.33 -7.03 1.64
C LEU A 139 0.76 -8.11 1.64
N ASN A 140 0.40 -9.38 1.79
CA ASN A 140 1.32 -10.52 1.74
C ASN A 140 1.96 -10.73 0.37
N LYS A 141 1.22 -10.47 -0.72
CA LYS A 141 1.79 -10.55 -2.08
C LYS A 141 2.80 -9.44 -2.31
N MET A 142 2.41 -8.20 -1.98
CA MET A 142 3.26 -7.03 -2.11
C MET A 142 4.54 -7.15 -1.29
N SER A 143 4.46 -7.63 -0.04
CA SER A 143 5.65 -7.79 0.82
C SER A 143 6.65 -8.81 0.29
N LYS A 144 6.18 -9.90 -0.32
CA LYS A 144 7.05 -10.88 -0.99
C LYS A 144 7.81 -10.25 -2.16
N GLU A 145 7.11 -9.52 -3.04
CA GLU A 145 7.78 -8.85 -4.16
C GLU A 145 8.73 -7.72 -3.72
N LEU A 146 8.41 -7.03 -2.61
CA LEU A 146 9.32 -6.07 -2.01
C LEU A 146 10.59 -6.74 -1.48
N ASN A 147 10.47 -7.89 -0.80
CA ASN A 147 11.61 -8.64 -0.28
C ASN A 147 12.51 -9.18 -1.42
N GLU A 148 11.93 -9.72 -2.50
CA GLU A 148 12.68 -10.27 -3.64
C GLU A 148 13.53 -9.21 -4.36
N LYS A 149 13.09 -7.95 -4.39
CA LYS A 149 13.83 -6.83 -5.04
C LYS A 149 14.93 -6.21 -4.17
N ILE A 150 15.10 -6.65 -2.93
CA ILE A 150 16.19 -6.22 -2.03
C ILE A 150 17.41 -7.12 -2.18
N THR A 151 17.20 -8.40 -2.54
CA THR A 151 18.22 -9.38 -2.96
C THR A 151 18.67 -9.18 -4.40
#